data_AF-A0A7N0TIQ1-F1
#
_entry.id   AF-A0A7N0TIQ1-F1
#
_cell.length_a   1.000
_cell.length_b   1.000
_cell.length_c   1.000
_cell.angle_alpha   90.00
_cell.angle_beta   90.00
_cell.angle_gamma   90.00
#
_symmetry.space_group_name_H-M   'P 1'
#
loop_
_entity.id
_entity.type
_entity.pdbx_description
1 polymer ?
#
loop_
_entity_poly.entity_id
_entity_poly.type
_entity_poly.pdbx_seq_one_letter_code
_entity_poly.pdbx_strand_id
1 'polypeptide(L)'
;MGRVIRAQRKGAGSVFKSHTHHRKGPARFRSLDFGERNGYIRGVITEIIHDPGRGAPLARVTFRHPFRYKHQKELFVAAEEGSQDEIIKLPSGAKKIVPSGCRAQIGQIAGGGRTEKPMLKAGNAYHKYRVKRNCWPKVRGVAMNPVEHPHGGGNHQHIGHASTVRRDSAPGQKVGLIAARRTGRLRGQAAATAAKADKA
;
A
#
# COMPACT_ATOMS: atom_id res chain seq x y z
N MET A 1 -25.66 -14.92 20.41
CA MET A 1 -24.23 -14.76 20.05
C MET A 1 -24.11 -14.51 18.55
N GLY A 2 -23.38 -13.47 18.13
CA GLY A 2 -23.18 -13.14 16.70
C GLY A 2 -22.01 -13.90 16.06
N ARG A 3 -21.84 -13.77 14.74
CA ARG A 3 -20.72 -14.37 13.98
C ARG A 3 -19.54 -13.40 13.90
N VAL A 4 -18.32 -13.95 13.86
CA VAL A 4 -17.10 -13.15 13.63
C VAL A 4 -17.09 -12.56 12.23
N ILE A 5 -17.05 -11.24 12.14
CA ILE A 5 -17.20 -10.54 10.86
C ILE A 5 -15.93 -10.63 10.00
N ARG A 6 -16.09 -10.43 8.68
CA ARG A 6 -14.96 -10.44 7.73
C ARG A 6 -13.82 -9.50 8.13
N ALA A 7 -14.11 -8.35 8.75
CA ALA A 7 -13.08 -7.41 9.19
C ALA A 7 -12.15 -8.03 10.25
N GLN A 8 -12.69 -8.79 11.20
CA GLN A 8 -11.93 -9.49 12.23
C GLN A 8 -11.15 -10.68 11.66
N ARG A 9 -11.78 -11.46 10.76
CA ARG A 9 -11.17 -12.68 10.17
C ARG A 9 -9.88 -12.43 9.39
N LYS A 10 -9.64 -11.20 8.91
CA LYS A 10 -8.43 -10.85 8.16
C LYS A 10 -7.14 -10.97 8.98
N GLY A 11 -7.21 -10.88 10.30
CA GLY A 11 -6.03 -10.98 11.18
C GLY A 11 -5.58 -12.42 11.46
N ALA A 12 -6.46 -13.41 11.29
CA ALA A 12 -6.22 -14.78 11.72
C ALA A 12 -5.24 -15.58 10.82
N GLY A 13 -4.73 -15.00 9.73
CA GLY A 13 -3.78 -15.70 8.86
C GLY A 13 -4.34 -16.93 8.12
N SER A 14 -5.64 -16.96 7.84
CA SER A 14 -6.30 -18.02 7.04
C SER A 14 -6.35 -17.60 5.56
N VAL A 15 -7.52 -17.71 4.92
CA VAL A 15 -7.79 -17.38 3.50
C VAL A 15 -7.40 -15.97 3.04
N PHE A 16 -7.07 -15.07 3.97
CA PHE A 16 -6.68 -13.67 3.69
C PHE A 16 -5.17 -13.46 3.57
N LYS A 17 -4.37 -14.53 3.67
CA LYS A 17 -2.92 -14.48 3.40
C LYS A 17 -2.63 -14.00 1.98
N SER A 18 -1.46 -13.40 1.80
CA SER A 18 -0.98 -12.95 0.48
C SER A 18 -0.53 -14.14 -0.36
N HIS A 19 -0.89 -14.18 -1.64
CA HIS A 19 -0.28 -15.12 -2.60
C HIS A 19 1.14 -14.64 -2.94
N THR A 20 2.16 -15.35 -2.44
CA THR A 20 3.58 -14.95 -2.56
C THR A 20 4.42 -15.88 -3.43
N HIS A 21 3.87 -17.00 -3.91
CA HIS A 21 4.63 -18.04 -4.63
C HIS A 21 5.44 -17.52 -5.84
N HIS A 22 4.89 -16.57 -6.61
CA HIS A 22 5.56 -16.02 -7.79
C HIS A 22 6.32 -14.70 -7.53
N ARG A 23 6.45 -14.28 -6.27
CA ARG A 23 7.17 -13.05 -5.92
C ARG A 23 8.65 -13.22 -6.20
N LYS A 24 9.26 -12.23 -6.84
CA LYS A 24 10.69 -12.25 -7.21
C LYS A 24 11.62 -12.00 -6.03
N GLY A 25 11.12 -11.37 -4.98
CA GLY A 25 11.85 -11.11 -3.74
C GLY A 25 11.49 -9.76 -3.12
N PRO A 26 12.01 -9.47 -1.91
CA PRO A 26 11.89 -8.15 -1.32
C PRO A 26 12.72 -7.13 -2.13
N ALA A 27 12.10 -5.99 -2.47
CA ALA A 27 12.80 -4.83 -3.00
C ALA A 27 13.34 -4.02 -1.82
N ARG A 28 14.66 -3.92 -1.70
CA ARG A 28 15.37 -3.25 -0.61
C ARG A 28 16.72 -2.76 -1.08
N PHE A 29 17.19 -1.66 -0.51
CA PHE A 29 18.59 -1.26 -0.61
C PHE A 29 19.51 -2.33 -0.02
N ARG A 30 20.80 -2.21 -0.34
CA ARG A 30 21.86 -3.02 0.28
C ARG A 30 21.88 -2.88 1.77
N SER A 31 22.52 -3.83 2.43
CA SER A 31 23.03 -3.57 3.77
C SER A 31 23.96 -2.37 3.71
N LEU A 32 23.73 -1.37 4.56
CA LEU A 32 24.62 -0.24 4.69
C LEU A 32 25.99 -0.76 5.13
N ASP A 33 27.00 -0.58 4.28
CA ASP A 33 28.38 -0.98 4.54
C ASP A 33 29.30 0.26 4.57
N PHE A 34 30.57 0.04 4.87
CA PHE A 34 31.57 1.11 4.92
C PHE A 34 31.69 1.85 3.57
N GLY A 35 31.54 1.11 2.46
CA GLY A 35 31.65 1.67 1.11
C GLY A 35 30.50 2.60 0.76
N GLU A 36 29.26 2.32 1.17
CA GLU A 36 28.13 3.23 1.00
C GLU A 36 28.14 4.41 1.99
N ARG A 37 28.74 4.27 3.18
CA ARG A 37 28.76 5.35 4.18
C ARG A 37 29.80 6.42 3.90
N ASN A 38 30.99 6.01 3.46
CA ASN A 38 32.15 6.90 3.33
C ASN A 38 32.58 7.13 1.88
N GLY A 39 31.85 6.56 0.91
CA GLY A 39 32.20 6.64 -0.50
C GLY A 39 31.02 6.29 -1.39
N TYR A 40 31.31 5.81 -2.60
CA TYR A 40 30.30 5.37 -3.55
C TYR A 40 30.61 3.96 -4.04
N ILE A 41 29.56 3.19 -4.31
CA ILE A 41 29.67 1.90 -4.96
C ILE A 41 28.93 1.93 -6.29
N ARG A 42 29.61 1.51 -7.36
CA ARG A 42 28.99 1.34 -8.67
C ARG A 42 28.42 -0.08 -8.81
N GLY A 43 27.16 -0.15 -9.24
CA GLY A 43 26.51 -1.39 -9.66
C GLY A 43 26.01 -1.26 -11.09
N VAL A 44 25.86 -2.38 -11.78
CA VAL A 44 25.30 -2.42 -13.13
C VAL A 44 23.90 -3.02 -13.08
N ILE A 45 22.94 -2.36 -13.71
CA ILE A 45 21.60 -2.92 -13.91
C ILE A 45 21.72 -4.06 -14.91
N THR A 46 21.49 -5.28 -14.43
CA THR A 46 21.53 -6.46 -15.31
C THR A 46 20.22 -6.67 -16.03
N GLU A 47 19.10 -6.50 -15.34
CA GLU A 47 17.76 -6.73 -15.88
C GLU A 47 16.73 -5.84 -15.18
N ILE A 48 15.66 -5.49 -15.89
CA ILE A 48 14.45 -4.88 -15.32
C ILE A 48 13.31 -5.89 -15.45
N ILE A 49 12.74 -6.31 -14.32
CA ILE A 49 11.78 -7.41 -14.25
C ILE A 49 10.44 -6.95 -13.68
N HIS A 50 9.37 -7.62 -14.10
CA HIS A 50 8.05 -7.46 -13.49
C HIS A 50 7.90 -8.42 -12.29
N ASP A 51 7.50 -7.89 -11.13
CA ASP A 51 7.13 -8.67 -9.95
C ASP A 51 5.60 -8.80 -9.85
N PRO A 52 5.03 -10.03 -9.89
CA PRO A 52 3.60 -10.23 -9.80
C PRO A 52 2.98 -9.55 -8.59
N GLY A 53 1.93 -8.75 -8.82
CA GLY A 53 1.23 -8.02 -7.76
C GLY A 53 1.90 -6.70 -7.34
N ARG A 54 3.01 -6.30 -7.98
CA ARG A 54 3.59 -4.95 -7.90
C ARG A 54 3.27 -4.18 -9.19
N GLY A 55 3.00 -2.87 -9.06
CA GLY A 55 2.77 -1.99 -10.21
C GLY A 55 4.09 -1.52 -10.83
N ALA A 56 5.02 -1.09 -9.98
CA ALA A 56 6.37 -0.70 -10.37
C ALA A 56 7.22 -1.93 -10.77
N PRO A 57 8.06 -1.82 -11.80
CA PRO A 57 9.06 -2.84 -12.12
C PRO A 57 10.16 -2.88 -11.04
N LEU A 58 10.95 -3.95 -11.03
CA LEU A 58 12.13 -4.10 -10.19
C LEU A 58 13.39 -4.13 -11.05
N ALA A 59 14.44 -3.43 -10.62
CA ALA A 59 15.75 -3.49 -11.27
C ALA A 59 16.65 -4.48 -10.52
N ARG A 60 17.20 -5.46 -11.23
CA ARG A 60 18.22 -6.38 -10.70
C ARG A 60 19.60 -5.78 -10.92
N VAL A 61 20.18 -5.24 -9.86
CA VAL A 61 21.50 -4.59 -9.89
C VAL A 61 22.54 -5.55 -9.36
N THR A 62 23.66 -5.65 -10.07
CA THR A 62 24.81 -6.46 -9.65
C THR A 62 25.93 -5.55 -9.18
N PHE A 63 26.41 -5.80 -7.97
CA PHE A 63 27.56 -5.16 -7.37
C PHE A 63 28.73 -6.15 -7.26
N ARG A 64 29.94 -5.60 -7.23
CA ARG A 64 31.12 -6.36 -6.82
C ARG A 64 31.19 -6.38 -5.29
N HIS A 65 31.41 -7.54 -4.70
CA HIS A 65 31.50 -7.66 -3.23
C HIS A 65 32.81 -7.00 -2.74
N PRO A 66 32.78 -6.20 -1.65
CA PRO A 66 33.93 -5.40 -1.22
C PRO A 66 35.10 -6.25 -0.70
N PHE A 67 34.82 -7.35 0.02
CA PHE A 67 35.87 -8.14 0.70
C PHE A 67 36.14 -9.53 0.11
N ARG A 68 35.39 -9.96 -0.92
CA ARG A 68 35.45 -11.34 -1.45
C ARG A 68 35.25 -11.29 -2.97
N TYR A 69 35.85 -12.22 -3.71
CA TYR A 69 35.60 -12.36 -5.15
C TYR A 69 34.22 -13.01 -5.40
N LYS A 70 33.15 -12.23 -5.27
CA LYS A 70 31.75 -12.63 -5.50
C LYS A 70 30.92 -11.45 -6.02
N HIS A 71 29.92 -11.72 -6.84
CA HIS A 71 28.91 -10.73 -7.24
C HIS A 71 27.69 -10.76 -6.31
N GLN A 72 27.24 -9.59 -5.86
CA GLN A 72 26.06 -9.42 -4.99
C GLN A 72 24.91 -8.82 -5.81
N LYS A 73 23.79 -9.55 -5.93
CA LYS A 73 22.60 -9.15 -6.71
C LYS A 73 21.52 -8.59 -5.79
N GLU A 74 21.00 -7.40 -6.10
CA GLU A 74 20.07 -6.65 -5.24
C GLU A 74 18.99 -5.86 -6.04
N LEU A 75 17.93 -5.39 -5.37
CA LEU A 75 16.69 -4.85 -5.98
C LEU A 75 16.30 -3.46 -5.43
N PHE A 76 16.29 -2.38 -6.24
CA PHE A 76 16.22 -0.97 -5.78
C PHE A 76 14.96 -0.17 -6.23
N VAL A 77 14.65 0.96 -5.56
CA VAL A 77 13.63 2.01 -5.90
C VAL A 77 14.05 3.42 -5.42
N ALA A 78 13.69 4.48 -6.18
CA ALA A 78 14.29 5.82 -6.25
C ALA A 78 13.70 7.03 -5.42
N ALA A 79 14.48 7.85 -4.63
CA ALA A 79 14.65 9.37 -4.72
C ALA A 79 15.86 9.98 -3.89
N GLU A 80 16.48 11.18 -4.08
CA GLU A 80 17.83 11.65 -3.55
C GLU A 80 18.00 12.08 -2.04
N GLU A 81 19.22 12.49 -1.65
CA GLU A 81 19.82 12.80 -0.31
C GLU A 81 19.95 14.33 0.02
N GLY A 82 19.92 14.71 1.31
CA GLY A 82 20.35 16.03 1.84
C GLY A 82 20.43 16.12 3.39
N SER A 83 20.83 17.28 3.93
CA SER A 83 21.39 17.46 5.30
C SER A 83 20.40 17.90 6.40
N GLN A 84 20.75 17.51 7.65
CA GLN A 84 20.15 17.76 8.98
C GLN A 84 18.62 17.96 9.08
N ASP A 85 17.93 16.95 9.64
CA ASP A 85 16.48 16.87 9.81
C ASP A 85 15.68 17.38 8.60
N GLU A 86 15.66 16.56 7.56
CA GLU A 86 15.00 16.91 6.32
C GLU A 86 13.49 16.78 6.43
N ILE A 87 12.79 17.80 5.96
CA ILE A 87 11.33 17.78 5.84
C ILE A 87 10.97 17.25 4.46
N ILE A 88 10.62 15.98 4.38
CA ILE A 88 10.09 15.38 3.16
C ILE A 88 8.57 15.54 3.08
N LYS A 89 8.06 15.79 1.87
CA LYS A 89 6.62 15.72 1.58
C LYS A 89 6.29 14.32 1.06
N LEU A 90 5.44 13.60 1.77
CA LEU A 90 4.96 12.29 1.34
C LEU A 90 3.92 12.42 0.22
N PRO A 91 3.70 11.37 -0.60
CA PRO A 91 2.63 11.35 -1.62
C PRO A 91 1.22 11.56 -1.06
N SER A 92 1.03 11.43 0.26
CA SER A 92 -0.23 11.79 0.93
C SER A 92 -0.38 13.30 1.20
N GLY A 93 0.61 14.11 0.82
CA GLY A 93 0.71 15.55 1.12
C GLY A 93 1.24 15.89 2.51
N ALA A 94 1.43 14.91 3.39
CA ALA A 94 1.92 15.12 4.75
C ALA A 94 3.43 15.40 4.75
N LYS A 95 3.87 16.36 5.58
CA LYS A 95 5.28 16.63 5.82
C LYS A 95 5.79 15.73 6.95
N LYS A 96 6.99 15.15 6.79
CA LYS A 96 7.62 14.32 7.82
C LYS A 96 9.10 14.67 7.93
N ILE A 97 9.58 14.77 9.17
CA ILE A 97 11.01 14.94 9.48
C ILE A 97 11.67 13.56 9.44
N VAL A 98 12.77 13.45 8.70
CA VAL A 98 13.56 12.22 8.56
C VAL A 98 15.04 12.56 8.83
N PRO A 99 15.79 11.69 9.54
CA PRO A 99 17.21 11.89 9.74
C PRO A 99 17.95 11.93 8.39
N SER A 100 18.88 12.87 8.23
CA SER A 100 19.65 13.05 6.99
C SER A 100 20.52 11.84 6.62
N GLY A 101 20.89 11.00 7.58
CA GLY A 101 21.61 9.75 7.31
C GLY A 101 20.76 8.64 6.65
N CYS A 102 19.51 8.94 6.28
CA CYS A 102 18.64 8.00 5.58
C CYS A 102 18.99 7.91 4.10
N ARG A 103 18.96 6.69 3.55
CA ARG A 103 19.21 6.47 2.12
C ARG A 103 17.97 6.66 1.29
N ALA A 104 18.21 7.16 0.09
CA ALA A 104 17.20 7.40 -0.90
C ALA A 104 17.89 7.31 -2.30
N GLN A 105 17.21 6.91 -3.40
CA GLN A 105 17.77 6.88 -4.79
C GLN A 105 17.21 7.91 -5.80
N ILE A 106 17.76 9.07 -6.14
CA ILE A 106 17.27 10.03 -7.18
C ILE A 106 16.14 9.61 -8.20
N GLY A 107 15.04 10.38 -8.27
CA GLY A 107 14.02 10.28 -9.33
C GLY A 107 12.61 9.85 -8.88
N GLN A 108 11.77 9.46 -9.84
CA GLN A 108 10.39 9.00 -9.61
C GLN A 108 10.27 7.47 -9.80
N ILE A 109 9.26 6.87 -9.15
CA ILE A 109 8.97 5.44 -9.31
C ILE A 109 8.38 5.17 -10.70
N ALA A 110 8.95 4.22 -11.43
CA ALA A 110 8.46 3.81 -12.74
C ALA A 110 7.08 3.13 -12.69
N GLY A 111 6.33 3.23 -13.80
CA GLY A 111 4.99 2.62 -13.94
C GLY A 111 3.84 3.51 -13.44
N GLY A 112 4.04 4.83 -13.41
CA GLY A 112 2.98 5.82 -13.21
C GLY A 112 1.85 5.74 -14.25
N GLY A 113 0.74 6.44 -14.01
CA GLY A 113 -0.41 6.51 -14.94
C GLY A 113 -1.28 5.25 -15.03
N ARG A 114 -0.83 4.09 -14.50
CA ARG A 114 -1.62 2.85 -14.52
C ARG A 114 -3.02 2.99 -13.90
N THR A 115 -3.16 3.86 -12.91
CA THR A 115 -4.43 4.11 -12.20
C THR A 115 -5.40 4.98 -12.97
N GLU A 116 -4.95 5.72 -13.98
CA GLU A 116 -5.77 6.60 -14.80
C GLU A 116 -6.70 5.80 -15.72
N LYS A 117 -6.24 4.63 -16.17
CA LYS A 117 -7.05 3.72 -16.99
C LYS A 117 -8.16 3.07 -16.14
N PRO A 118 -9.45 3.26 -16.48
CA PRO A 118 -10.54 2.63 -15.74
C PRO A 118 -10.56 1.11 -15.94
N MET A 119 -10.92 0.38 -14.88
CA MET A 119 -11.12 -1.07 -14.95
C MET A 119 -12.55 -1.38 -15.37
N LEU A 120 -12.75 -1.76 -16.64
CA LEU A 120 -14.07 -1.94 -17.24
C LEU A 120 -14.73 -3.30 -16.93
N LYS A 121 -13.94 -4.38 -16.81
CA LYS A 121 -14.44 -5.75 -16.65
C LYS A 121 -14.12 -6.31 -15.26
N ALA A 122 -15.05 -7.06 -14.68
CA ALA A 122 -14.85 -7.77 -13.42
C ALA A 122 -13.71 -8.80 -13.49
N GLY A 123 -13.54 -9.48 -14.63
CA GLY A 123 -12.44 -10.41 -14.87
C GLY A 123 -11.05 -9.76 -14.72
N ASN A 124 -10.90 -8.50 -15.14
CA ASN A 124 -9.64 -7.77 -14.96
C ASN A 124 -9.35 -7.52 -13.48
N ALA A 125 -10.39 -7.21 -12.68
CA ALA A 125 -10.25 -7.08 -11.23
C ALA A 125 -9.92 -8.42 -10.58
N TYR A 126 -10.57 -9.51 -11.00
CA TYR A 126 -10.27 -10.86 -10.54
C TYR A 126 -8.79 -11.20 -10.71
N HIS A 127 -8.24 -11.08 -11.92
CA HIS A 127 -6.82 -11.36 -12.17
C HIS A 127 -5.86 -10.43 -11.41
N LYS A 128 -6.25 -9.16 -11.19
CA LYS A 128 -5.49 -8.21 -10.37
C LYS A 128 -5.39 -8.64 -8.90
N TYR A 129 -6.47 -9.16 -8.33
CA TYR A 129 -6.50 -9.58 -6.92
C TYR A 129 -6.00 -11.02 -6.72
N ARG A 130 -6.03 -11.87 -7.77
CA ARG A 130 -5.48 -13.24 -7.76
C ARG A 130 -3.99 -13.26 -7.38
N VAL A 131 -3.21 -12.29 -7.84
CA VAL A 131 -1.77 -12.16 -7.52
C VAL A 131 -1.49 -11.35 -6.23
N LYS A 132 -2.53 -10.91 -5.54
CA LYS A 132 -2.45 -10.20 -4.24
C LYS A 132 -3.12 -11.06 -3.18
N ARG A 133 -3.51 -10.50 -2.03
CA ARG A 133 -4.35 -11.24 -1.08
C ARG A 133 -5.79 -11.36 -1.58
N ASN A 134 -6.50 -12.38 -1.10
CA ASN A 134 -7.93 -12.55 -1.36
C ASN A 134 -8.75 -11.41 -0.71
N CYS A 135 -9.12 -10.39 -1.47
CA CYS A 135 -9.94 -9.27 -0.97
C CYS A 135 -11.01 -8.79 -1.96
N TRP A 136 -11.29 -9.60 -2.98
CA TRP A 136 -12.27 -9.36 -4.03
C TRP A 136 -12.98 -10.70 -4.36
N PRO A 137 -14.31 -10.72 -4.56
CA PRO A 137 -15.25 -9.60 -4.54
C PRO A 137 -15.57 -9.11 -3.11
N LYS A 138 -16.22 -7.94 -2.99
CA LYS A 138 -16.64 -7.36 -1.71
C LYS A 138 -18.17 -7.31 -1.62
N VAL A 139 -18.74 -8.24 -0.84
CA VAL A 139 -20.17 -8.16 -0.45
C VAL A 139 -20.38 -6.97 0.48
N ARG A 140 -21.45 -6.20 0.24
CA ARG A 140 -21.90 -5.08 1.07
C ARG A 140 -22.45 -5.61 2.39
N GLY A 141 -22.15 -4.95 3.51
CA GLY A 141 -22.60 -5.38 4.83
C GLY A 141 -24.13 -5.42 5.00
N VAL A 142 -24.83 -4.49 4.33
CA VAL A 142 -26.30 -4.42 4.34
C VAL A 142 -26.98 -5.58 3.58
N ALA A 143 -26.24 -6.27 2.72
CA ALA A 143 -26.75 -7.45 2.01
C ALA A 143 -26.57 -8.74 2.83
N MET A 144 -26.00 -8.65 4.03
CA MET A 144 -25.76 -9.79 4.92
C MET A 144 -26.83 -9.85 6.01
N ASN A 145 -26.96 -11.00 6.66
CA ASN A 145 -27.85 -11.17 7.81
C ASN A 145 -27.31 -10.43 9.06
N PRO A 146 -28.16 -10.08 10.05
CA PRO A 146 -27.70 -9.38 11.26
C PRO A 146 -26.61 -10.12 12.01
N VAL A 147 -26.63 -11.45 11.95
CA VAL A 147 -25.62 -12.32 12.59
C VAL A 147 -24.23 -12.14 11.96
N GLU A 148 -24.13 -11.75 10.69
CA GLU A 148 -22.87 -11.71 9.94
C GLU A 148 -22.22 -10.32 9.89
N HIS A 149 -23.00 -9.25 10.09
CA HIS A 149 -22.52 -7.89 9.95
C HIS A 149 -23.41 -6.90 10.72
N PRO A 150 -22.84 -5.88 11.41
CA PRO A 150 -23.63 -4.89 12.17
C PRO A 150 -24.66 -4.12 11.33
N HIS A 151 -24.35 -3.86 10.06
CA HIS A 151 -25.29 -3.22 9.13
C HIS A 151 -26.28 -4.18 8.46
N GLY A 152 -26.22 -5.48 8.78
CA GLY A 152 -27.01 -6.51 8.12
C GLY A 152 -28.40 -6.68 8.72
N GLY A 153 -29.33 -7.22 7.93
CA GLY A 153 -30.69 -7.52 8.34
C GLY A 153 -31.74 -6.47 8.01
N GLY A 154 -32.92 -6.64 8.63
CA GLY A 154 -34.12 -5.85 8.37
C GLY A 154 -34.89 -6.34 7.13
N ASN A 155 -36.17 -5.93 7.05
CA ASN A 155 -37.03 -6.23 5.89
C ASN A 155 -36.67 -5.39 4.67
N HIS A 156 -36.03 -4.22 4.87
CA HIS A 156 -35.52 -3.34 3.84
C HIS A 156 -34.02 -3.13 4.03
N GLN A 157 -33.26 -3.01 2.93
CA GLN A 157 -31.82 -2.79 3.00
C GLN A 157 -31.50 -1.35 3.45
N HIS A 158 -31.15 -1.18 4.71
CA HIS A 158 -30.67 0.08 5.29
C HIS A 158 -29.74 -0.20 6.49
N ILE A 159 -29.00 0.80 6.96
CA ILE A 159 -28.09 0.62 8.11
C ILE A 159 -28.85 0.69 9.44
N GLY A 160 -29.92 1.49 9.52
CA GLY A 160 -30.74 1.66 10.74
C GLY A 160 -30.10 2.50 11.85
N HIS A 161 -28.79 2.66 11.85
CA HIS A 161 -28.04 3.49 12.80
C HIS A 161 -26.97 4.35 12.11
N ALA A 162 -26.34 5.25 12.86
CA ALA A 162 -25.24 6.07 12.34
C ALA A 162 -24.09 5.19 11.85
N SER A 163 -23.60 5.43 10.63
CA SER A 163 -22.48 4.68 10.06
C SER A 163 -21.10 5.18 10.53
N THR A 164 -21.07 6.27 11.31
CA THR A 164 -19.86 6.81 11.95
C THR A 164 -19.62 6.13 13.29
N VAL A 165 -18.47 5.49 13.45
CA VAL A 165 -18.13 4.74 14.67
C VAL A 165 -16.92 5.35 15.35
N ARG A 166 -16.83 5.25 16.68
CA ARG A 166 -15.72 5.80 17.45
C ARG A 166 -14.44 4.98 17.23
N ARG A 167 -13.29 5.59 17.52
CA ARG A 167 -11.97 4.96 17.35
C ARG A 167 -11.74 3.80 18.33
N ASP A 168 -12.33 3.90 19.51
CA ASP A 168 -12.24 2.99 20.65
C ASP A 168 -13.27 1.85 20.61
N SER A 169 -14.21 1.86 19.65
CA SER A 169 -15.21 0.79 19.51
C SER A 169 -14.59 -0.61 19.47
N ALA A 170 -15.30 -1.60 20.02
CA ALA A 170 -14.80 -2.96 20.14
C ALA A 170 -14.56 -3.62 18.76
N PRO A 171 -13.66 -4.61 18.67
CA PRO A 171 -13.55 -5.45 17.48
C PRO A 171 -14.90 -6.08 17.14
N GLY A 172 -15.36 -5.94 15.89
CA GLY A 172 -16.69 -6.36 15.46
C GLY A 172 -17.71 -5.21 15.36
N GLN A 173 -17.56 -4.16 16.18
CA GLN A 173 -18.36 -2.93 16.09
C GLN A 173 -17.73 -1.86 15.19
N LYS A 174 -16.42 -1.94 14.93
CA LYS A 174 -15.67 -1.03 14.04
C LYS A 174 -16.02 -1.24 12.56
N VAL A 175 -17.19 -0.77 12.16
CA VAL A 175 -17.76 -0.92 10.82
C VAL A 175 -18.31 0.41 10.33
N GLY A 176 -18.14 0.72 9.04
CA GLY A 176 -18.53 2.01 8.47
C GLY A 176 -17.39 3.03 8.45
N LEU A 177 -17.71 4.29 8.73
CA LEU A 177 -16.80 5.42 8.74
C LEU A 177 -16.15 5.56 10.12
N ILE A 178 -14.95 5.00 10.29
CA ILE A 178 -14.26 4.95 11.59
C ILE A 178 -13.63 6.31 11.91
N ALA A 179 -14.02 6.90 13.03
CA ALA A 179 -13.50 8.18 13.55
C ALA A 179 -13.50 9.30 12.49
N ALA A 180 -14.51 9.29 11.60
CA ALA A 180 -14.63 10.28 10.55
C ALA A 180 -14.93 11.65 11.16
N ARG A 181 -14.05 12.61 10.91
CA ARG A 181 -14.22 14.02 11.34
C ARG A 181 -15.27 14.77 10.52
N ARG A 182 -15.53 14.30 9.30
CA ARG A 182 -16.47 14.87 8.34
C ARG A 182 -17.05 13.76 7.47
N THR A 183 -18.31 13.91 7.07
CA THR A 183 -19.01 13.04 6.12
C THR A 183 -19.49 13.84 4.91
N GLY A 184 -19.94 13.15 3.86
CA GLY A 184 -20.42 13.76 2.62
C GLY A 184 -19.32 14.08 1.60
N ARG A 185 -19.74 14.53 0.41
CA ARG A 185 -18.82 14.87 -0.69
C ARG A 185 -18.16 16.23 -0.45
N LEU A 186 -16.84 16.31 -0.56
CA LEU A 186 -16.13 17.58 -0.57
C LEU A 186 -16.52 18.38 -1.83
N ARG A 187 -16.86 19.66 -1.66
CA ARG A 187 -17.21 20.61 -2.72
C ARG A 187 -16.45 21.93 -2.52
N GLY A 188 -16.34 22.72 -3.58
CA GLY A 188 -15.68 24.04 -3.55
C GLY A 188 -14.18 23.96 -3.24
N GLN A 189 -13.65 24.94 -2.51
CA GLN A 189 -12.23 25.05 -2.19
C GLN A 189 -11.66 23.82 -1.48
N ALA A 190 -12.44 23.16 -0.62
CA ALA A 190 -12.03 21.93 0.06
C ALA A 190 -11.77 20.76 -0.92
N ALA A 191 -12.49 20.70 -2.05
CA ALA A 191 -12.24 19.71 -3.09
C ALA A 191 -10.99 20.08 -3.93
N ALA A 192 -10.79 21.36 -4.21
CA ALA A 192 -9.62 21.85 -4.95
C ALA A 192 -8.31 21.61 -4.18
N THR A 193 -8.30 21.84 -2.87
CA THR A 193 -7.13 21.60 -2.01
C THR A 193 -6.81 20.10 -1.91
N ALA A 194 -7.83 19.23 -1.82
CA ALA A 194 -7.62 17.78 -1.82
C ALA A 194 -7.08 17.28 -3.17
N ALA A 195 -7.61 17.77 -4.29
CA ALA A 195 -7.14 17.39 -5.62
C ALA A 195 -5.69 17.83 -5.92
N LYS A 196 -5.24 18.95 -5.35
CA LYS A 196 -3.83 19.39 -5.43
C LYS A 196 -2.88 18.50 -4.62
N ALA A 197 -3.38 17.81 -3.58
CA ALA A 197 -2.57 16.88 -2.78
C ALA A 197 -2.34 15.54 -3.47
N ASP A 198 -3.28 15.07 -4.31
CA ASP A 198 -3.19 13.79 -5.03
C ASP A 198 -2.30 13.83 -6.30
N LYS A 199 -1.91 15.01 -6.79
CA LYS A 199 -1.14 15.21 -8.03
C LYS A 199 0.36 15.52 -7.84
N ALA A 200 0.83 15.64 -6.60
CA ALA A 200 2.22 15.97 -6.26
C ALA A 200 2.90 14.76 -5.61
#